data_AF-A0AAE0VDV6-F1
#
_entry.id   AF-A0AAE0VDV6-F1
#
_cell.length_a   1.000
_cell.length_b   1.000
_cell.length_c   1.000
_cell.angle_alpha   90.00
_cell.angle_beta   90.00
_cell.angle_gamma   90.00
#
_symmetry.space_group_name_H-M   'P 1'
#
loop_
_entity.id
_entity.type
_entity.pdbx_description
1 polymer ?
#
loop_
_entity_poly.entity_id
_entity_poly.type
_entity_poly.pdbx_seq_one_letter_code
_entity_poly.pdbx_strand_id
1 'polypeptide(L)'
;MYIHPLTRPPTLREIPHPHVSFSLSAEERLRSQLWSIQIYRERDRYRYTERERDFSKESAYREEVPRLTAWCKDNNLSLNVEKTKEMVVDFRRAQSDHSPLNIDGSNMKIVKSTKFLGVHLAEDLTWSLSTSSITKKAQQRLYFLRRLRKAHLSPPILTTFYRGTIESILSSCITAWFGNCTASDRKTLQRIVWTAEKIIGVSLPSIMDIYSTRCIRKANSIVDNPTHPSHTHTPLTHSSPSCHLER
;
A
#
# COMPACT_ATOMS: atom_id res chain seq x y z
N MET A 1 0.38 -60.10 45.12
CA MET A 1 -0.42 -60.11 43.88
C MET A 1 0.41 -59.43 42.81
N TYR A 2 0.90 -60.21 41.85
CA TYR A 2 1.70 -59.77 40.71
C TYR A 2 0.87 -58.87 39.79
N ILE A 3 1.52 -57.86 39.18
CA ILE A 3 1.54 -57.57 37.73
C ILE A 3 2.59 -56.45 37.48
N HIS A 4 3.53 -56.72 36.56
CA HIS A 4 4.58 -55.81 36.08
C HIS A 4 4.05 -54.81 35.01
N PRO A 5 4.80 -53.75 34.68
CA PRO A 5 4.36 -52.55 33.96
C PRO A 5 4.68 -52.58 32.45
N LEU A 6 3.97 -51.76 31.65
CA LEU A 6 4.33 -51.49 30.26
C LEU A 6 4.26 -49.98 29.93
N THR A 7 5.45 -49.45 29.66
CA THR A 7 5.83 -48.48 28.60
C THR A 7 5.31 -47.03 28.62
N ARG A 8 6.24 -46.09 28.90
CA ARG A 8 6.25 -44.70 28.39
C ARG A 8 6.40 -44.68 26.87
N PRO A 9 5.78 -43.70 26.17
CA PRO A 9 6.29 -43.16 24.91
C PRO A 9 6.93 -41.76 25.12
N PRO A 10 7.67 -41.24 24.11
CA PRO A 10 8.93 -40.51 24.34
C PRO A 10 8.78 -38.99 24.46
N THR A 11 9.71 -38.40 25.21
CA THR A 11 10.10 -36.99 25.13
C THR A 11 10.67 -36.67 23.75
N LEU A 12 10.11 -35.70 23.01
CA LEU A 12 10.80 -35.05 21.90
C LEU A 12 10.30 -33.59 21.70
N ARG A 13 11.26 -32.68 21.96
CA ARG A 13 11.51 -31.39 21.29
C ARG A 13 10.61 -30.19 21.63
N GLU A 14 11.22 -29.35 22.47
CA GLU A 14 11.13 -27.89 22.44
C GLU A 14 11.00 -27.36 21.00
N ILE A 15 9.93 -26.61 20.75
CA ILE A 15 9.79 -25.72 19.59
C ILE A 15 10.12 -24.31 20.11
N PRO A 16 11.06 -23.58 19.48
CA PRO A 16 11.49 -22.28 20.00
C PRO A 16 10.38 -21.24 19.83
N HIS A 17 9.96 -20.65 20.94
CA HIS A 17 9.19 -19.41 20.96
C HIS A 17 10.04 -18.26 20.44
N PRO A 18 9.61 -17.49 19.42
CA PRO A 18 10.24 -16.22 19.14
C PRO A 18 9.78 -15.21 20.20
N HIS A 19 10.67 -14.95 21.16
CA HIS A 19 10.62 -13.75 21.96
C HIS A 19 10.70 -12.53 21.04
N VAL A 20 9.59 -11.82 20.88
CA VAL A 20 9.58 -10.47 20.31
C VAL A 20 9.15 -9.52 21.42
N SER A 21 10.13 -9.06 22.19
CA SER A 21 10.00 -7.97 23.15
C SER A 21 10.09 -6.64 22.40
N PHE A 22 8.96 -6.00 22.09
CA PHE A 22 8.91 -4.58 21.73
C PHE A 22 8.61 -3.77 23.00
N SER A 23 9.61 -3.06 23.50
CA SER A 23 9.45 -2.03 24.52
C SER A 23 8.69 -0.84 23.91
N LEU A 24 7.38 -0.82 24.05
CA LEU A 24 6.53 0.28 23.60
C LEU A 24 6.35 1.28 24.74
N SER A 25 7.03 2.41 24.58
CA SER A 25 6.90 3.62 25.39
C SER A 25 5.43 4.06 25.49
N ALA A 26 5.06 4.56 26.66
CA ALA A 26 3.70 4.73 27.17
C ALA A 26 2.74 5.63 26.35
N GLU A 27 3.14 6.18 25.21
CA GLU A 27 2.27 6.97 24.32
C GLU A 27 1.41 6.12 23.37
N GLU A 28 1.75 4.85 23.14
CA GLU A 28 0.95 3.98 22.25
C GLU A 28 -0.32 3.40 22.89
N ARG A 29 -0.42 3.45 24.22
CA ARG A 29 -1.57 2.89 24.95
C ARG A 29 -2.89 3.63 24.71
N LEU A 30 -2.88 4.84 24.13
CA LEU A 30 -4.09 5.58 23.75
C LEU A 30 -4.54 5.36 22.29
N ARG A 31 -3.74 4.68 21.46
CA ARG A 31 -4.16 4.25 20.10
C ARG A 31 -4.74 2.82 20.08
N SER A 32 -4.60 2.06 21.16
CA SER A 32 -4.92 0.63 21.26
C SER A 32 -6.40 0.24 21.49
N GLN A 33 -7.38 1.00 20.98
CA GLN A 33 -8.78 0.52 21.01
C GLN A 33 -9.53 0.54 19.67
N LEU A 34 -8.93 1.02 18.57
CA LEU A 34 -9.62 1.07 17.27
C LEU A 34 -8.67 0.78 16.10
N TRP A 35 -8.27 -0.48 15.96
CA TRP A 35 -7.72 -0.96 14.70
C TRP A 35 -8.85 -1.13 13.68
N SER A 36 -8.92 -0.23 12.69
CA SER A 36 -9.71 -0.48 11.48
C SER A 36 -8.93 -1.45 10.60
N ILE A 37 -9.32 -2.72 10.63
CA ILE A 37 -8.89 -3.67 9.61
C ILE A 37 -9.63 -3.29 8.33
N GLN A 38 -8.89 -2.90 7.29
CA GLN A 38 -9.43 -2.73 5.94
C GLN A 38 -9.22 -4.03 5.20
N ILE A 39 -10.32 -4.67 4.81
CA ILE A 39 -10.31 -5.97 4.16
C ILE A 39 -10.50 -5.73 2.66
N TYR A 40 -9.51 -6.14 1.88
CA TYR A 40 -9.47 -5.96 0.44
C TYR A 40 -9.72 -7.30 -0.26
N ARG A 41 -10.62 -7.29 -1.24
CA ARG A 41 -10.93 -8.46 -2.06
C ARG A 41 -10.58 -8.18 -3.52
N GLU A 42 -9.57 -8.88 -4.01
CA GLU A 42 -9.12 -8.83 -5.42
C GLU A 42 -9.52 -10.13 -6.13
N ARG A 43 -10.34 -10.05 -7.18
CA ARG A 43 -10.65 -11.20 -8.06
C ARG A 43 -9.82 -11.08 -9.33
N ASP A 44 -8.63 -11.70 -9.31
CA ASP A 44 -7.74 -11.65 -10.47
C ASP A 44 -8.17 -12.53 -11.66
N ARG A 45 -7.89 -11.95 -12.83
CA ARG A 45 -8.10 -12.41 -14.21
C ARG A 45 -7.19 -13.59 -14.57
N TYR A 46 -7.76 -14.76 -14.79
CA TYR A 46 -7.14 -15.82 -15.61
C TYR A 46 -8.01 -16.06 -16.85
N ARG A 47 -7.45 -15.82 -18.04
CA ARG A 47 -7.94 -16.40 -19.30
C ARG A 47 -7.65 -17.90 -19.24
N TYR A 48 -8.65 -18.73 -19.00
CA TYR A 48 -8.76 -20.08 -19.57
C TYR A 48 -10.24 -20.46 -19.60
N THR A 49 -10.56 -21.30 -20.58
CA THR A 49 -11.85 -21.84 -21.01
C THR A 49 -12.68 -22.48 -19.89
N GLU A 50 -14.00 -22.51 -20.12
CA GLU A 50 -15.01 -23.31 -19.41
C GLU A 50 -15.29 -23.03 -17.92
N ARG A 51 -16.35 -22.24 -17.71
CA ARG A 51 -17.59 -22.68 -17.04
C ARG A 51 -17.50 -23.48 -15.73
N GLU A 52 -16.50 -23.32 -14.86
CA GLU A 52 -16.57 -23.97 -13.52
C GLU A 52 -15.76 -23.37 -12.35
N ARG A 53 -15.34 -22.09 -12.38
CA ARG A 53 -14.37 -21.57 -11.37
C ARG A 53 -14.64 -20.20 -10.74
N ASP A 54 -15.89 -19.85 -10.45
CA ASP A 54 -16.22 -18.56 -9.81
C ASP A 54 -16.60 -18.66 -8.30
N PHE A 55 -16.96 -19.87 -7.84
CA PHE A 55 -17.43 -20.10 -6.45
C PHE A 55 -16.30 -20.19 -5.42
N SER A 56 -15.11 -20.68 -5.82
CA SER A 56 -14.04 -21.09 -4.89
C SER A 56 -13.33 -19.96 -4.15
N LYS A 57 -13.19 -18.75 -4.73
CA LYS A 57 -12.47 -17.63 -4.09
C LYS A 57 -13.36 -16.77 -3.18
N GLU A 58 -14.66 -16.72 -3.44
CA GLU A 58 -15.62 -16.01 -2.60
C GLU A 58 -15.85 -16.72 -1.27
N SER A 59 -16.05 -18.03 -1.34
CA SER A 59 -16.24 -18.87 -0.16
C SER A 59 -15.00 -18.84 0.72
N ALA A 60 -13.80 -19.02 0.15
CA ALA A 60 -12.54 -18.97 0.90
C ALA A 60 -12.37 -17.66 1.69
N TYR A 61 -12.59 -16.52 1.04
CA TYR A 61 -12.57 -15.22 1.72
C TYR A 61 -13.61 -15.11 2.84
N ARG A 62 -14.85 -15.52 2.55
CA ARG A 62 -15.95 -15.48 3.54
C ARG A 62 -15.73 -16.43 4.72
N GLU A 63 -14.97 -17.50 4.54
CA GLU A 63 -14.57 -18.42 5.61
C GLU A 63 -13.43 -17.89 6.47
N GLU A 64 -12.54 -17.06 5.90
CA GLU A 64 -11.44 -16.43 6.65
C GLU A 64 -11.91 -15.29 7.56
N VAL A 65 -12.98 -14.58 7.21
CA VAL A 65 -13.50 -13.46 8.02
C VAL A 65 -13.91 -13.91 9.44
N PRO A 66 -14.65 -15.02 9.63
CA PRO A 66 -14.90 -15.60 10.94
C PRO A 66 -13.64 -16.00 11.70
N ARG A 67 -12.63 -16.58 11.01
CA ARG A 67 -11.35 -16.97 11.63
C ARG A 67 -10.60 -15.75 12.17
N LEU A 68 -10.54 -14.68 11.39
CA LEU A 68 -9.97 -13.40 11.82
C LEU A 68 -10.75 -12.82 13.02
N THR A 69 -12.08 -12.89 12.97
CA THR A 69 -12.94 -12.39 14.06
C THR A 69 -12.71 -13.18 15.35
N ALA A 70 -12.59 -14.50 15.27
CA ALA A 70 -12.24 -15.35 16.40
C ALA A 70 -10.84 -15.03 16.95
N TRP A 71 -9.84 -14.93 16.08
CA TRP A 71 -8.49 -14.55 16.48
C TRP A 71 -8.45 -13.18 17.18
N CYS A 72 -9.19 -12.19 16.67
CA CYS A 72 -9.32 -10.90 17.35
C CYS A 72 -9.89 -11.08 18.77
N LYS A 73 -10.97 -11.84 18.94
CA LYS A 73 -11.58 -12.11 20.25
C LYS A 73 -10.62 -12.81 21.20
N ASP A 74 -9.90 -13.83 20.73
CA ASP A 74 -8.91 -14.57 21.50
C ASP A 74 -7.72 -13.69 21.94
N ASN A 75 -7.46 -12.61 21.20
CA ASN A 75 -6.42 -11.62 21.50
C ASN A 75 -6.97 -10.35 22.16
N ASN A 76 -8.20 -10.38 22.70
CA ASN A 76 -8.86 -9.24 23.35
C ASN A 76 -8.99 -7.99 22.46
N LEU A 77 -9.15 -8.19 21.15
CA LEU A 77 -9.39 -7.16 20.14
C LEU A 77 -10.85 -7.20 19.68
N SER A 78 -11.47 -6.03 19.57
CA SER A 78 -12.82 -5.86 18.99
C SER A 78 -12.74 -5.23 17.60
N LEU A 79 -13.37 -5.84 16.60
CA LEU A 79 -13.44 -5.29 15.25
C LEU A 79 -14.51 -4.20 15.18
N ASN A 80 -14.12 -2.99 14.74
CA ASN A 80 -15.08 -1.90 14.54
C ASN A 80 -15.73 -2.03 13.16
N VAL A 81 -16.89 -2.71 13.10
CA VAL A 81 -17.63 -2.97 11.86
C VAL A 81 -18.07 -1.67 11.17
N GLU A 82 -18.33 -0.60 11.94
CA GLU A 82 -18.71 0.69 11.37
C GLU A 82 -17.57 1.31 10.56
N LYS A 83 -16.32 1.21 11.04
CA LYS A 83 -15.15 1.74 10.32
C LYS A 83 -14.63 0.79 9.24
N THR A 84 -14.81 -0.50 9.42
CA THR A 84 -14.36 -1.53 8.48
C THR A 84 -15.27 -1.53 7.25
N LYS A 85 -14.67 -1.30 6.07
CA LYS A 85 -15.36 -1.20 4.78
C LYS A 85 -14.95 -2.34 3.87
N GLU A 86 -15.91 -2.94 3.18
CA GLU A 86 -15.65 -3.97 2.16
C GLU A 86 -15.52 -3.28 0.82
N MET A 87 -14.42 -3.48 0.11
CA MET A 87 -14.27 -3.02 -1.26
C MET A 87 -14.13 -4.25 -2.15
N VAL A 88 -15.07 -4.42 -3.08
CA VAL A 88 -15.09 -5.55 -4.00
C VAL A 88 -14.54 -5.11 -5.34
N VAL A 89 -13.43 -5.71 -5.76
CA VAL A 89 -12.83 -5.48 -7.08
C VAL A 89 -13.31 -6.61 -8.01
N ASP A 90 -14.22 -6.28 -8.93
CA ASP A 90 -14.81 -7.23 -9.87
C ASP A 90 -14.70 -6.75 -11.34
N PHE A 91 -13.84 -7.41 -12.11
CA PHE A 91 -13.62 -7.12 -13.53
C PHE A 91 -14.46 -7.97 -14.49
N ARG A 92 -15.42 -8.77 -13.98
CA ARG A 92 -16.32 -9.56 -14.82
C ARG A 92 -17.23 -8.65 -15.64
N ARG A 93 -17.50 -9.01 -16.89
CA ARG A 93 -18.38 -8.24 -17.79
C ARG A 93 -19.84 -8.22 -17.32
N ALA A 94 -20.29 -9.30 -16.71
CA ALA A 94 -21.57 -9.37 -16.01
C ALA A 94 -21.27 -9.26 -14.51
N GLN A 95 -21.53 -8.07 -13.95
CA GLN A 95 -21.40 -7.86 -12.52
C GLN A 95 -22.59 -8.51 -11.81
N SER A 96 -22.31 -9.20 -10.71
CA SER A 96 -23.31 -9.80 -9.83
C SER A 96 -23.47 -8.92 -8.60
N ASP A 97 -24.70 -8.77 -8.08
CA ASP A 97 -24.90 -8.12 -6.80
C ASP A 97 -24.10 -8.82 -5.69
N HIS A 98 -23.39 -8.01 -4.90
CA HIS A 98 -22.57 -8.50 -3.80
C HIS A 98 -23.35 -8.42 -2.50
N SER A 99 -23.59 -9.56 -1.86
CA SER A 99 -24.17 -9.57 -0.51
C SER A 99 -23.13 -9.06 0.50
N PRO A 100 -23.48 -8.10 1.37
CA PRO A 100 -22.59 -7.62 2.42
C PRO A 100 -22.12 -8.75 3.34
N LEU A 101 -20.88 -8.64 3.82
CA LEU A 101 -20.40 -9.49 4.90
C LEU A 101 -21.12 -9.16 6.21
N ASN A 102 -21.45 -10.20 6.98
CA ASN A 102 -21.98 -10.05 8.31
C ASN A 102 -20.90 -10.43 9.34
N ILE A 103 -20.56 -9.52 10.25
CA ILE A 103 -19.66 -9.75 11.37
C ILE A 103 -20.44 -9.47 12.65
N ASP A 104 -20.60 -10.47 13.51
CA ASP A 104 -21.30 -10.38 14.79
C ASP A 104 -22.71 -9.74 14.69
N GLY A 105 -23.47 -10.10 13.65
CA GLY A 105 -24.82 -9.58 13.40
C GLY A 105 -24.87 -8.24 12.65
N SER A 106 -23.72 -7.58 12.45
CA SER A 106 -23.64 -6.28 11.76
C SER A 106 -23.18 -6.44 10.31
N ASN A 107 -23.94 -5.86 9.38
CA ASN A 107 -23.60 -5.87 7.96
C ASN A 107 -22.53 -4.80 7.65
N MET A 108 -21.44 -5.22 7.04
CA MET A 108 -20.34 -4.37 6.62
C MET A 108 -20.74 -3.52 5.41
N LYS A 109 -20.32 -2.26 5.39
CA LYS A 109 -20.63 -1.38 4.26
C LYS A 109 -19.71 -1.70 3.08
N ILE A 110 -20.32 -2.09 1.96
CA ILE A 110 -19.63 -2.19 0.67
C ILE A 110 -19.41 -0.77 0.12
N VAL A 111 -18.18 -0.47 -0.30
CA VAL A 111 -17.78 0.84 -0.82
C VAL A 111 -17.09 0.72 -2.17
N LYS A 112 -17.35 1.69 -3.05
CA LYS A 112 -16.69 1.81 -4.37
C LYS A 112 -15.28 2.39 -4.29
N SER A 113 -14.96 3.06 -3.18
CA SER A 113 -13.61 3.58 -2.92
C SER A 113 -13.37 3.78 -1.44
N THR A 114 -12.11 3.67 -1.03
CA THR A 114 -11.67 3.94 0.34
C THR A 114 -10.33 4.66 0.34
N LYS A 115 -10.06 5.41 1.41
CA LYS A 115 -8.77 6.06 1.61
C LYS A 115 -7.92 5.22 2.56
N PHE A 116 -6.73 4.85 2.11
CA PHE A 116 -5.75 4.13 2.91
C PHE A 116 -4.42 4.86 2.88
N LEU A 117 -3.89 5.18 4.07
CA LEU A 117 -2.60 5.88 4.25
C LEU A 117 -2.42 7.13 3.37
N GLY A 118 -3.53 7.84 3.07
CA GLY A 118 -3.50 9.06 2.26
C GLY A 118 -3.78 8.87 0.76
N VAL A 119 -3.82 7.63 0.27
CA VAL A 119 -4.10 7.25 -1.11
C VAL A 119 -5.54 6.77 -1.24
N HIS A 120 -6.24 7.15 -2.32
CA HIS A 120 -7.57 6.62 -2.61
C HIS A 120 -7.45 5.35 -3.47
N LEU A 121 -8.00 4.25 -2.98
CA LEU A 121 -8.21 3.02 -3.74
C LEU A 121 -9.66 2.98 -4.20
N ALA A 122 -9.87 2.61 -5.47
CA ALA A 122 -11.20 2.48 -6.08
C ALA A 122 -11.43 1.04 -6.53
N GLU A 123 -12.70 0.63 -6.62
CA GLU A 123 -13.12 -0.72 -7.02
C GLU A 123 -12.69 -1.10 -8.44
N ASP A 124 -12.51 -0.10 -9.31
CA ASP A 124 -12.04 -0.25 -10.68
C ASP A 124 -10.49 -0.17 -10.79
N LEU A 125 -9.80 -0.06 -9.65
CA LEU A 125 -8.36 0.18 -9.52
C LEU A 125 -7.87 1.42 -10.30
N THR A 126 -8.77 2.36 -10.62
CA THR A 126 -8.37 3.63 -11.21
C THR A 126 -7.79 4.57 -10.17
N TRP A 127 -6.82 5.38 -10.59
CA TRP A 127 -6.11 6.31 -9.72
C TRP A 127 -6.57 7.75 -9.87
N SER A 128 -7.66 8.00 -10.60
CA SER A 128 -8.13 9.35 -10.89
C SER A 128 -8.63 10.08 -9.65
N LEU A 129 -9.29 9.39 -8.70
CA LEU A 129 -9.67 9.97 -7.41
C LEU A 129 -8.43 10.38 -6.59
N SER A 130 -7.43 9.50 -6.53
CA SER A 130 -6.18 9.76 -5.83
C SER A 130 -5.42 10.93 -6.46
N THR A 131 -5.25 10.90 -7.79
CA THR A 131 -4.60 11.94 -8.59
C THR A 131 -5.29 13.29 -8.43
N SER A 132 -6.62 13.31 -8.45
CA SER A 132 -7.40 14.54 -8.22
C SER A 132 -7.19 15.11 -6.83
N SER A 133 -7.18 14.25 -5.80
CA SER A 133 -6.92 14.65 -4.41
C SER A 133 -5.51 15.22 -4.22
N ILE A 134 -4.50 14.56 -4.79
CA ILE A 134 -3.10 15.02 -4.79
C ILE A 134 -2.98 16.36 -5.54
N THR A 135 -3.61 16.47 -6.71
CA THR A 135 -3.59 17.68 -7.54
C THR A 135 -4.17 18.88 -6.79
N LYS A 136 -5.32 18.73 -6.12
CA LYS A 136 -5.92 19.80 -5.31
C LYS A 136 -4.98 20.29 -4.20
N LYS A 137 -4.35 19.35 -3.48
CA LYS A 137 -3.37 19.70 -2.43
C LYS A 137 -2.14 20.41 -3.01
N ALA A 138 -1.65 19.95 -4.16
CA ALA A 138 -0.51 20.56 -4.82
C ALA A 138 -0.82 21.96 -5.35
N GLN A 139 -2.02 22.19 -5.88
CA GLN A 139 -2.48 23.51 -6.32
C GLN A 139 -2.52 24.52 -5.17
N GLN A 140 -2.99 24.10 -3.98
CA GLN A 140 -2.94 24.92 -2.77
C GLN A 140 -1.49 25.28 -2.40
N ARG A 141 -0.56 24.32 -2.49
CA ARG A 141 0.87 24.56 -2.20
C ARG A 141 1.55 25.44 -3.25
N LEU A 142 1.16 25.32 -4.53
CA LEU A 142 1.60 26.21 -5.60
C LEU A 142 1.19 27.66 -5.37
N TYR A 143 0.04 27.91 -4.74
CA TYR A 143 -0.35 29.27 -4.36
C TYR A 143 0.68 29.89 -3.40
N PHE A 144 1.11 29.14 -2.37
CA PHE A 144 2.17 29.60 -1.47
C PHE A 144 3.51 29.78 -2.18
N LEU A 145 3.89 28.85 -3.08
CA LEU A 145 5.10 29.00 -3.89
C LEU A 145 5.09 30.30 -4.71
N ARG A 146 3.94 30.67 -5.30
CA ARG A 146 3.78 31.95 -6.01
C ARG A 146 3.95 33.15 -5.07
N ARG A 147 3.42 33.07 -3.85
CA ARG A 147 3.59 34.13 -2.85
C ARG A 147 5.05 34.30 -2.43
N LEU A 148 5.77 33.20 -2.22
CA LEU A 148 7.19 33.23 -1.92
C LEU A 148 8.00 33.84 -3.07
N ARG A 149 7.67 33.50 -4.33
CA ARG A 149 8.30 34.14 -5.49
C ARG A 149 8.05 35.64 -5.54
N LYS A 150 6.82 36.10 -5.23
CA LYS A 150 6.48 37.53 -5.14
C LYS A 150 7.22 38.25 -4.01
N ALA A 151 7.58 37.55 -2.94
CA ALA A 151 8.42 38.07 -1.86
C ALA A 151 9.92 38.03 -2.20
N HIS A 152 10.29 37.84 -3.48
CA HIS A 152 11.66 37.88 -3.98
C HIS A 152 12.62 36.86 -3.33
N LEU A 153 12.12 35.73 -2.84
CA LEU A 153 12.99 34.65 -2.36
C LEU A 153 13.82 34.05 -3.51
N SER A 154 15.04 33.64 -3.18
CA SER A 154 15.99 33.08 -4.15
C SER A 154 15.54 31.71 -4.68
N PRO A 155 15.88 31.35 -5.94
CA PRO A 155 15.52 30.06 -6.52
C PRO A 155 15.92 28.82 -5.69
N PRO A 156 17.07 28.79 -5.00
CA PRO A 156 17.41 27.68 -4.10
C PRO A 156 16.40 27.47 -2.97
N ILE A 157 15.95 28.55 -2.32
CA ILE A 157 14.97 28.46 -1.23
C ILE A 157 13.61 27.98 -1.78
N LEU A 158 13.20 28.51 -2.92
CA LEU A 158 11.96 28.09 -3.58
C LEU A 158 12.00 26.61 -4.01
N THR A 159 13.17 26.13 -4.47
CA THR A 159 13.39 24.73 -4.81
C THR A 159 13.28 23.83 -3.58
N THR A 160 13.86 24.23 -2.45
CA THR A 160 13.72 23.51 -1.18
C THR A 160 12.26 23.46 -0.74
N PHE A 161 11.54 24.58 -0.84
CA PHE A 161 10.10 24.61 -0.54
C PHE A 161 9.31 23.66 -1.45
N TYR A 162 9.60 23.66 -2.76
CA TYR A 162 8.97 22.75 -3.72
C TYR A 162 9.24 21.28 -3.34
N ARG A 163 10.48 20.91 -3.07
CA ARG A 163 10.84 19.53 -2.69
C ARG A 163 10.13 19.08 -1.41
N GLY A 164 10.15 19.93 -0.38
CA GLY A 164 9.56 19.61 0.92
C GLY A 164 8.03 19.58 0.91
N THR A 165 7.38 20.39 0.08
CA THR A 165 5.92 20.57 0.14
C THR A 165 5.19 20.06 -1.10
N ILE A 166 5.66 20.28 -2.32
CA ILE A 166 4.91 19.87 -3.52
C ILE A 166 5.39 18.49 -3.97
N GLU A 167 6.70 18.29 -4.12
CA GLU A 167 7.25 17.00 -4.55
C GLU A 167 6.94 15.88 -3.54
N SER A 168 6.97 16.18 -2.24
CA SER A 168 6.67 15.20 -1.19
C SER A 168 5.28 14.58 -1.30
N ILE A 169 4.26 15.35 -1.69
CA ILE A 169 2.91 14.81 -1.91
C ILE A 169 2.75 14.13 -3.27
N LEU A 170 3.46 14.60 -4.29
CA LEU A 170 3.46 13.97 -5.61
C LEU A 170 4.15 12.60 -5.56
N SER A 171 5.22 12.49 -4.78
CA SER A 171 6.04 11.27 -4.65
C SER A 171 5.56 10.31 -3.56
N SER A 172 4.55 10.70 -2.76
CA SER A 172 3.99 9.85 -1.70
C SER A 172 3.39 8.57 -2.28
N CYS A 173 3.93 7.42 -1.87
CA CYS A 173 3.52 6.09 -2.36
C CYS A 173 3.55 5.95 -3.90
N ILE A 174 4.29 6.80 -4.62
CA ILE A 174 4.22 6.90 -6.09
C ILE A 174 4.54 5.57 -6.79
N THR A 175 5.36 4.72 -6.18
CA THR A 175 5.71 3.38 -6.68
C THR A 175 4.52 2.41 -6.72
N ALA A 176 3.48 2.65 -5.91
CA ALA A 176 2.32 1.77 -5.81
C ALA A 176 1.21 2.10 -6.84
N TRP A 177 1.05 3.38 -7.20
CA TRP A 177 -0.12 3.83 -7.96
C TRP A 177 0.22 4.44 -9.33
N PHE A 178 1.37 5.10 -9.47
CA PHE A 178 1.66 5.89 -10.67
C PHE A 178 1.86 5.03 -11.92
N GLY A 179 2.31 3.79 -11.78
CA GLY A 179 2.40 2.83 -12.88
C GLY A 179 1.06 2.58 -13.58
N ASN A 180 -0.04 2.66 -12.84
CA ASN A 180 -1.40 2.40 -13.31
C ASN A 180 -2.20 3.68 -13.63
N CYS A 181 -1.58 4.86 -13.59
CA CYS A 181 -2.23 6.11 -13.97
C CYS A 181 -2.52 6.18 -15.47
N THR A 182 -3.67 6.75 -15.80
CA THR A 182 -4.04 7.08 -17.19
C THR A 182 -3.11 8.18 -17.76
N ALA A 183 -3.11 8.34 -19.08
CA ALA A 183 -2.34 9.42 -19.72
C ALA A 183 -2.80 10.82 -19.25
N SER A 184 -4.10 11.00 -19.00
CA SER A 184 -4.66 12.26 -18.48
C SER A 184 -4.23 12.53 -17.04
N ASP A 185 -4.20 11.51 -16.19
CA ASP A 185 -3.69 11.61 -14.81
C ASP A 185 -2.22 12.05 -14.81
N ARG A 186 -1.37 11.37 -15.62
CA ARG A 186 0.05 11.71 -15.75
C ARG A 186 0.26 13.15 -16.24
N LYS A 187 -0.51 13.58 -17.24
CA LYS A 187 -0.46 14.95 -17.77
C LYS A 187 -0.86 15.98 -16.71
N THR A 188 -1.86 15.66 -15.89
CA THR A 188 -2.32 16.53 -14.80
C THR A 188 -1.23 16.70 -13.74
N LEU A 189 -0.57 15.62 -13.34
CA LEU A 189 0.55 15.66 -12.40
C LEU A 189 1.76 16.42 -12.99
N GLN A 190 2.10 16.17 -14.25
CA GLN A 190 3.21 16.86 -14.91
C GLN A 190 2.98 18.38 -15.02
N ARG A 191 1.73 18.82 -15.22
CA ARG A 191 1.39 20.26 -15.22
C ARG A 191 1.72 20.95 -13.90
N ILE A 192 1.60 20.26 -12.77
CA ILE A 192 1.97 20.80 -11.45
C ILE A 192 3.48 21.07 -11.42
N VAL A 193 4.28 20.11 -11.87
CA VAL A 193 5.74 20.22 -11.96
C VAL A 193 6.14 21.38 -12.88
N TRP A 194 5.58 21.45 -14.10
CA TRP A 194 5.85 22.55 -15.02
C TRP A 194 5.45 23.92 -14.47
N THR A 195 4.34 23.98 -13.73
CA THR A 195 3.91 25.22 -13.08
C THR A 195 4.93 25.66 -12.02
N ALA A 196 5.41 24.72 -11.20
CA ALA A 196 6.44 25.00 -10.21
C ALA A 196 7.75 25.45 -10.87
N GLU A 197 8.19 24.73 -11.89
CA GLU A 197 9.40 25.05 -12.67
C GLU A 197 9.34 26.48 -13.23
N LYS A 198 8.21 26.87 -13.83
CA LYS A 198 7.99 28.24 -14.33
C LYS A 198 8.03 29.30 -13.23
N ILE A 199 7.52 29.00 -12.03
CA ILE A 199 7.53 29.94 -10.90
C ILE A 199 8.95 30.12 -10.34
N ILE A 200 9.71 29.03 -10.26
CA ILE A 200 11.05 29.02 -9.66
C ILE A 200 12.10 29.55 -10.64
N GLY A 201 11.94 29.26 -11.93
CA GLY A 201 12.91 29.58 -12.97
C GLY A 201 14.10 28.60 -13.04
N VAL A 202 13.93 27.39 -12.52
CA VAL A 202 14.95 26.32 -12.51
C VAL A 202 14.30 25.02 -12.98
N SER A 203 14.99 24.26 -13.83
CA SER A 203 14.51 22.96 -14.31
C SER A 203 14.28 21.99 -13.15
N LEU A 204 13.11 21.36 -13.15
CA LEU A 204 12.73 20.36 -12.15
C LEU A 204 12.64 18.97 -12.81
N PRO A 205 12.94 17.89 -12.08
CA PRO A 205 12.72 16.53 -12.56
C PRO A 205 11.25 16.33 -12.95
N SER A 206 11.00 15.66 -14.07
CA SER A 206 9.63 15.34 -14.48
C SER A 206 8.98 14.38 -13.48
N ILE A 207 7.64 14.28 -13.50
CA ILE A 207 6.94 13.31 -12.64
C ILE A 207 7.34 11.87 -12.97
N MET A 208 7.69 11.59 -14.23
CA MET A 208 8.22 10.30 -14.66
C MET A 208 9.60 10.04 -14.06
N ASP A 209 10.50 11.03 -14.04
CA ASP A 209 11.84 10.88 -13.47
C ASP A 209 11.77 10.64 -11.96
N ILE A 210 10.88 11.36 -11.27
CA ILE A 210 10.61 11.17 -9.83
C ILE A 210 10.13 9.74 -9.60
N TYR A 211 9.17 9.25 -10.39
CA TYR A 211 8.67 7.88 -10.29
C TYR A 211 9.77 6.84 -10.52
N SER A 212 10.51 6.93 -11.64
CA SER A 212 11.58 6.00 -11.99
C SER A 212 12.66 5.96 -10.91
N THR A 213 13.08 7.12 -10.42
CA THR A 213 14.06 7.22 -9.32
C THR A 213 13.56 6.53 -8.05
N ARG A 214 12.27 6.69 -7.71
CA ARG A 214 11.68 6.05 -6.51
C ARG A 214 11.55 4.54 -6.68
N CYS A 215 11.18 4.06 -7.87
CA CYS A 215 11.13 2.64 -8.18
C CYS A 215 12.50 1.98 -8.08
N ILE A 216 13.53 2.59 -8.66
CA ILE A 216 14.91 2.07 -8.58
C ILE A 216 15.39 2.02 -7.13
N ARG A 217 15.20 3.10 -6.36
CA ARG A 217 15.58 3.13 -4.94
C ARG A 217 14.85 2.06 -4.13
N LYS A 218 13.56 1.83 -4.39
CA LYS A 218 12.79 0.79 -3.70
C LYS A 218 13.27 -0.61 -4.10
N ALA A 219 13.56 -0.84 -5.39
CA ALA A 219 14.11 -2.09 -5.88
C ALA A 219 15.47 -2.41 -5.22
N ASN A 220 16.40 -1.44 -5.22
CA ASN A 220 17.70 -1.59 -4.57
C ASN A 220 17.52 -1.88 -3.07
N SER A 221 16.63 -1.16 -2.37
CA SER A 221 16.35 -1.44 -0.96
C SER A 221 15.80 -2.85 -0.68
N ILE A 222 15.18 -3.51 -1.66
CA ILE A 222 14.71 -4.90 -1.54
C ILE A 222 15.87 -5.87 -1.84
N VAL A 223 16.64 -5.59 -2.89
CA VAL A 223 17.82 -6.38 -3.26
C VAL A 223 18.89 -6.35 -2.16
N ASP A 224 19.12 -5.20 -1.55
CA ASP A 224 20.12 -5.02 -0.50
C ASP A 224 19.70 -5.61 0.85
N ASN A 225 18.45 -6.05 1.00
CA ASN A 225 17.92 -6.64 2.23
C ASN A 225 17.50 -8.10 2.02
N PRO A 226 18.37 -9.08 2.35
CA PRO A 226 18.07 -10.50 2.22
C PRO A 226 16.87 -10.99 3.04
N THR A 227 16.50 -10.27 4.11
CA THR A 227 15.33 -10.61 4.95
C THR A 227 14.02 -10.04 4.42
N HIS A 228 14.06 -9.23 3.36
CA HIS A 228 12.86 -8.64 2.80
C HIS A 228 11.97 -9.73 2.15
N PRO A 229 10.65 -9.77 2.43
CA PRO A 229 9.76 -10.81 1.91
C PRO A 229 9.77 -10.95 0.39
N SER A 230 10.02 -9.85 -0.32
CA SER A 230 10.10 -9.81 -1.79
C SER A 230 11.51 -10.00 -2.37
N HIS A 231 12.55 -10.21 -1.55
CA HIS A 231 13.95 -10.31 -2.00
C HIS A 231 14.15 -11.45 -3.01
N THR A 232 13.51 -12.60 -2.76
CA THR A 232 13.55 -13.77 -3.65
C THR A 232 12.86 -13.54 -5.00
N HIS A 233 11.96 -12.56 -5.08
CA HIS A 233 11.16 -12.26 -6.27
C HIS A 233 11.70 -11.06 -7.06
N THR A 234 12.65 -10.32 -6.51
CA THR A 234 13.33 -9.23 -7.22
C THR A 234 14.52 -9.78 -8.00
N PRO A 235 14.56 -9.64 -9.34
CA PRO A 235 15.73 -10.03 -10.11
C PRO A 235 16.96 -9.28 -9.60
N LEU A 236 18.04 -10.00 -9.31
CA LEU A 236 19.33 -9.38 -9.05
C LEU A 236 19.72 -8.61 -10.32
N THR A 237 19.63 -7.28 -10.29
CA THR A 237 20.26 -6.46 -11.31
C THR A 237 21.76 -6.61 -11.11
N HIS A 238 22.37 -7.59 -11.80
CA HIS A 238 23.82 -7.66 -11.91
C HIS A 238 24.30 -6.33 -12.50
N SER A 239 24.91 -5.49 -11.67
CA SER A 239 25.72 -4.36 -12.13
C SER A 239 27.14 -4.54 -11.61
N SER A 240 28.02 -4.93 -12.52
CA SER A 240 29.38 -4.39 -12.56
C SER A 240 29.83 -4.42 -14.03
N PRO A 241 29.92 -3.26 -14.72
CA PRO A 241 30.81 -3.16 -15.86
C PRO A 241 32.22 -3.06 -15.30
N SER A 242 32.97 -4.16 -15.34
CA SER A 242 34.42 -4.11 -15.16
C SER A 242 35.01 -3.38 -16.35
N CYS A 243 35.23 -2.07 -16.22
CA CYS A 243 36.14 -1.34 -17.07
C CYS A 243 37.56 -1.83 -16.78
N HIS A 244 37.99 -2.88 -17.45
CA HIS A 244 39.41 -3.13 -17.67
C HIS A 244 39.85 -2.32 -18.88
N LEU A 245 40.44 -1.16 -18.60
CA LEU A 245 41.45 -0.56 -19.46
C LEU A 245 42.72 -1.39 -19.29
N GLU A 246 43.02 -2.25 -20.27
CA GLU A 246 44.39 -2.67 -20.53
C GLU A 246 44.89 -1.94 -21.78
N ARG A 247 46.17 -1.58 -21.70
CA ARG A 247 46.95 -0.75 -22.62
C ARG A 247 47.20 -1.43 -23.96
#